data_AF-A0A5N5MHL9-F1
#
_entry.id   AF-A0A5N5MHL9-F1
#
_cell.length_a   1.000
_cell.length_b   1.000
_cell.length_c   1.000
_cell.angle_alpha   90.00
_cell.angle_beta   90.00
_cell.angle_gamma   90.00
#
_symmetry.space_group_name_H-M   'P 1'
#
loop_
_entity.id
_entity.type
_entity.pdbx_description
1 polymer ?
#
loop_
_entity_poly.entity_id
_entity_poly.type
_entity_poly.pdbx_seq_one_letter_code
_entity_poly.pdbx_strand_id
1 'polypeptide(L)'
;MLDKPQNFFDWKTFEAHQIPTKAESPAQIILLSGYPTPEWLGVVGAKYKIDPELLARFLDIQVTEKFTESFALPPLPAASWNILEQPIITIGRTGALKGLSPRSVTAMRAEAKRLLRSHHTILTSQPHSPRLCSSVIRNITVLDQSHFAVEQRVWICLQPKQGISPWVLVIWTDSGDNGNETSLQAIWDILPHEIWTQGPFLIPATRYRPNTGLYSHKYPSFEAPPAAASRLLRGFETGTSLHISFGRTLRSDLMSRDALYCLTEVIGLAASSENQFLNLLERKLVEYTDDDQAGDVDMLPNLTYLRNILYRHRTQVLRVLDWLKTPHRTPPWPSTNDKNAVRARDNIRQEYEHLLERAHALVAQCQEAIAVLMNTTAIQESRKGIEQSERMKKLAMLALIFAPLAFATSIFSMNVVELQELRRTVRGEYHRAGGRPRTVGPAFHAEPVGDVSDAVMALARGGQPLMKGSAVVFDCVRDVAYAEIDVS
;
A
#
# COMPACT_ATOMS: atom_id res chain seq x y z
N MET A 1 6.33 -34.46 24.61
CA MET A 1 5.31 -34.05 23.63
C MET A 1 4.64 -32.80 24.17
N LEU A 2 4.22 -31.86 23.32
CA LEU A 2 3.07 -31.01 23.68
C LEU A 2 1.86 -31.94 23.75
N ASP A 3 0.96 -31.75 24.71
CA ASP A 3 -0.35 -32.39 24.63
C ASP A 3 -1.03 -32.02 23.30
N LYS A 4 -1.83 -32.94 22.74
CA LYS A 4 -2.54 -32.66 21.49
C LYS A 4 -3.38 -31.39 21.68
N PRO A 5 -3.31 -30.40 20.76
CA PRO A 5 -4.09 -29.18 20.87
C PRO A 5 -5.58 -29.53 20.95
N GLN A 6 -6.27 -28.96 21.94
CA GLN A 6 -7.70 -29.17 22.15
C GLN A 6 -8.44 -28.06 21.41
N ASN A 7 -9.12 -28.44 20.33
CA ASN A 7 -9.89 -27.51 19.50
C ASN A 7 -11.34 -27.47 19.99
N PHE A 8 -11.88 -26.27 20.16
CA PHE A 8 -13.25 -26.04 20.61
C PHE A 8 -14.00 -25.20 19.58
N PHE A 9 -15.08 -25.74 19.03
CA PHE A 9 -15.94 -25.08 18.03
C PHE A 9 -17.24 -24.51 18.62
N ASP A 10 -17.52 -24.83 19.88
CA ASP A 10 -18.71 -24.41 20.63
C ASP A 10 -18.29 -23.93 22.04
N TRP A 11 -18.90 -22.84 22.48
CA TRP A 11 -18.57 -22.20 23.76
C TRP A 11 -19.02 -23.03 24.97
N LYS A 12 -20.06 -23.87 24.86
CA LYS A 12 -20.54 -24.72 25.97
C LYS A 12 -19.56 -25.86 26.26
N THR A 13 -19.05 -26.48 25.20
CA THR A 13 -18.00 -27.51 25.27
C THR A 13 -16.72 -26.91 25.85
N PHE A 14 -16.37 -25.68 25.43
CA PHE A 14 -15.25 -24.94 26.03
C PHE A 14 -15.51 -24.55 27.49
N GLU A 15 -16.73 -24.15 27.87
CA GLU A 15 -17.10 -23.83 29.25
C GLU A 15 -16.93 -25.05 30.18
N ALA A 16 -17.48 -26.20 29.77
CA ALA A 16 -17.46 -27.46 30.50
C ALA A 16 -16.06 -28.10 30.64
N HIS A 17 -15.09 -27.74 29.78
CA HIS A 17 -13.72 -28.22 29.86
C HIS A 17 -13.05 -27.83 31.20
N GLN A 18 -12.42 -28.76 31.91
CA GLN A 18 -11.74 -28.42 33.17
C GLN A 18 -10.36 -27.82 32.90
N ILE A 19 -10.07 -26.66 33.50
CA ILE A 19 -8.77 -26.02 33.37
C ILE A 19 -7.70 -26.90 34.07
N PRO A 20 -6.62 -27.31 33.37
CA PRO A 20 -5.56 -28.12 33.98
C PRO A 20 -4.96 -27.47 35.23
N THR A 21 -4.70 -28.29 36.26
CA THR A 21 -4.12 -27.81 37.52
C THR A 21 -2.65 -27.41 37.37
N LYS A 22 -2.10 -26.67 38.35
CA LYS A 22 -0.67 -26.29 38.37
C LYS A 22 0.28 -27.50 38.27
N ALA A 23 -0.14 -28.67 38.76
CA ALA A 23 0.66 -29.89 38.75
C ALA A 23 0.66 -30.56 37.37
N GLU A 24 -0.46 -30.46 36.63
CA GLU A 24 -0.59 -30.98 35.26
C GLU A 24 0.08 -30.06 34.24
N SER A 25 -0.18 -28.75 34.32
CA SER A 25 0.33 -27.79 33.33
C SER A 25 0.95 -26.54 33.97
N PRO A 26 2.26 -26.31 33.78
CA PRO A 26 2.96 -25.13 34.25
C PRO A 26 2.76 -23.88 33.37
N ALA A 27 2.05 -23.95 32.24
CA ALA A 27 1.70 -22.79 31.42
C ALA A 27 0.54 -23.14 30.48
N GLN A 28 -0.37 -22.20 30.23
CA GLN A 28 -1.46 -22.41 29.27
C GLN A 28 -1.43 -21.35 28.19
N ILE A 29 -1.69 -21.76 26.94
CA ILE A 29 -1.72 -20.89 25.77
C ILE A 29 -3.10 -21.07 25.12
N ILE A 30 -3.79 -19.96 24.89
CA ILE A 30 -5.13 -19.91 24.29
C ILE A 30 -5.00 -19.19 22.96
N LEU A 31 -5.43 -19.84 21.88
CA LEU A 31 -5.41 -19.28 20.53
C LEU A 31 -6.86 -18.96 20.13
N LEU A 32 -7.15 -17.69 19.87
CA LEU A 32 -8.46 -17.20 19.42
C LEU A 32 -8.33 -16.65 17.99
N SER A 33 -9.34 -16.84 17.14
CA SER A 33 -9.30 -16.45 15.72
C SER A 33 -10.62 -15.79 15.29
N GLY A 34 -10.51 -14.69 14.56
CA GLY A 34 -11.63 -13.93 14.01
C GLY A 34 -12.47 -13.19 15.06
N TYR A 35 -13.61 -12.66 14.60
CA TYR A 35 -14.57 -11.93 15.43
C TYR A 35 -15.33 -12.89 16.39
N PRO A 36 -15.46 -12.54 17.68
CA PRO A 36 -16.10 -13.38 18.69
C PRO A 36 -17.61 -13.15 18.75
N THR A 37 -18.33 -14.09 19.37
CA THR A 37 -19.69 -13.81 19.88
C THR A 37 -19.65 -13.38 21.35
N PRO A 38 -20.71 -12.73 21.88
CA PRO A 38 -20.79 -12.34 23.29
C PRO A 38 -20.63 -13.50 24.28
N GLU A 39 -21.08 -14.71 23.91
CA GLU A 39 -20.95 -15.92 24.74
C GLU A 39 -19.48 -16.33 24.85
N TRP A 40 -18.74 -16.34 23.73
CA TRP A 40 -17.30 -16.61 23.74
C TRP A 40 -16.52 -15.57 24.55
N LEU A 41 -16.85 -14.29 24.40
CA LEU A 41 -16.27 -13.20 25.22
C LEU A 41 -16.50 -13.45 26.72
N GLY A 42 -17.75 -13.74 27.10
CA GLY A 42 -18.13 -13.99 28.49
C GLY A 42 -17.44 -15.20 29.09
N VAL A 43 -17.49 -16.35 28.40
CA VAL A 43 -16.90 -17.61 28.90
C VAL A 43 -15.38 -17.51 28.98
N VAL A 44 -14.69 -17.09 27.92
CA VAL A 44 -13.21 -17.01 27.95
C VAL A 44 -12.76 -15.95 28.95
N GLY A 45 -13.42 -14.79 28.98
CA GLY A 45 -13.13 -13.70 29.90
C GLY A 45 -13.27 -14.11 31.37
N ALA A 46 -14.40 -14.71 31.74
CA ALA A 46 -14.65 -15.17 33.12
C ALA A 46 -13.72 -16.32 33.53
N LYS A 47 -13.54 -17.31 32.64
CA LYS A 47 -12.80 -18.55 32.91
C LYS A 47 -11.31 -18.32 33.12
N TYR A 48 -10.72 -17.43 32.34
CA TYR A 48 -9.28 -17.13 32.39
C TYR A 48 -8.96 -15.78 33.06
N LYS A 49 -9.99 -15.05 33.52
CA LYS A 49 -9.89 -13.69 34.07
C LYS A 49 -9.09 -12.76 33.16
N ILE A 50 -9.40 -12.79 31.85
CA ILE A 50 -8.72 -11.96 30.86
C ILE A 50 -8.91 -10.49 31.22
N ASP A 51 -7.83 -9.71 31.10
CA ASP A 51 -7.86 -8.26 31.21
C ASP A 51 -8.94 -7.64 30.30
N PRO A 52 -9.99 -6.98 30.83
CA PRO A 52 -11.04 -6.37 30.03
C PRO A 52 -10.50 -5.36 29.00
N GLU A 53 -9.34 -4.76 29.26
CA GLU A 53 -8.67 -3.84 28.35
C GLU A 53 -8.23 -4.53 27.03
N LEU A 54 -7.91 -5.83 27.07
CA LEU A 54 -7.68 -6.62 25.85
C LEU A 54 -8.95 -6.68 25.00
N LEU A 55 -10.09 -6.94 25.65
CA LEU A 55 -11.38 -7.07 24.98
C LEU A 55 -11.82 -5.72 24.39
N ALA A 56 -11.65 -4.64 25.16
CA ALA A 56 -11.94 -3.28 24.72
C ALA A 56 -11.12 -2.88 23.47
N ARG A 57 -9.81 -3.16 23.45
CA ARG A 57 -8.95 -2.89 22.28
C ARG A 57 -9.22 -3.80 21.10
N PHE A 58 -9.53 -5.06 21.34
CA PHE A 58 -9.92 -5.98 20.26
C PHE A 58 -11.22 -5.50 19.60
N LEU A 59 -12.20 -5.08 20.40
CA LEU A 59 -13.50 -4.61 19.93
C LEU A 59 -13.50 -3.13 19.49
N ASP A 60 -12.38 -2.41 19.63
CA ASP A 60 -12.16 -1.09 19.01
C ASP A 60 -12.00 -1.24 17.49
N ILE A 61 -13.16 -1.42 16.86
CA ILE A 61 -13.39 -1.39 15.43
C ILE A 61 -14.05 -0.03 15.17
N GLN A 62 -13.34 0.90 14.53
CA GLN A 62 -13.71 2.32 14.47
C GLN A 62 -14.97 2.65 13.66
N VAL A 63 -16.13 2.28 14.18
CA VAL A 63 -17.44 2.82 13.79
C VAL A 63 -18.28 3.04 15.04
N THR A 64 -18.15 4.22 15.65
CA THR A 64 -19.32 4.83 16.31
C THR A 64 -19.20 6.35 16.40
N GLU A 65 -19.93 7.05 15.53
CA GLU A 65 -20.27 8.48 15.68
C GLU A 65 -21.21 8.74 16.90
N LYS A 66 -21.52 7.70 17.69
CA LYS A 66 -22.53 7.70 18.76
C LYS A 66 -21.98 7.45 20.17
N PHE A 67 -20.72 7.03 20.31
CA PHE A 67 -20.06 7.01 21.62
C PHE A 67 -19.18 8.25 21.73
N THR A 68 -19.21 8.89 22.90
CA THR A 68 -18.25 9.94 23.25
C THR A 68 -16.84 9.38 23.12
N GLU A 69 -16.05 9.94 22.20
CA GLU A 69 -14.65 9.59 22.00
C GLU A 69 -13.89 9.82 23.32
N SER A 70 -13.57 8.74 24.03
CA SER A 70 -12.89 8.82 25.33
C SER A 70 -11.39 9.11 25.19
N PHE A 71 -10.85 9.02 23.97
CA PHE A 71 -9.43 9.14 23.61
C PHE A 71 -8.48 8.32 24.50
N ALA A 72 -8.97 7.26 25.15
CA ALA A 72 -8.24 6.45 26.10
C ALA A 72 -7.19 5.52 25.45
N LEU A 73 -7.23 5.39 24.11
CA LEU A 73 -6.32 4.55 23.33
C LEU A 73 -5.40 5.40 22.43
N PRO A 74 -4.10 5.06 22.33
CA PRO A 74 -3.42 3.99 23.04
C PRO A 74 -3.18 4.32 24.53
N PRO A 75 -3.06 3.30 25.39
CA PRO A 75 -2.64 3.47 26.79
C PRO A 75 -1.21 4.04 26.90
N LEU A 76 -0.82 4.42 28.12
CA LEU A 76 0.60 4.52 28.46
C LEU A 76 1.24 3.12 28.48
N PRO A 77 2.48 2.92 27.95
CA PRO A 77 3.10 1.60 27.86
C PRO A 77 3.20 0.84 29.19
N ALA A 78 3.43 1.54 30.30
CA ALA A 78 3.47 0.96 31.64
C ALA A 78 2.11 0.40 32.11
N ALA A 79 1.01 1.00 31.68
CA ALA A 79 -0.35 0.54 32.00
C ALA A 79 -0.76 -0.70 31.19
N SER A 80 -0.08 -0.99 30.07
CA SER A 80 -0.34 -2.15 29.22
C SER A 80 0.85 -3.10 29.09
N TRP A 81 1.62 -3.28 30.17
CA TRP A 81 2.81 -4.14 30.22
C TRP A 81 2.53 -5.62 29.88
N ASN A 82 1.27 -6.05 29.99
CA ASN A 82 0.75 -7.39 29.72
C ASN A 82 0.21 -7.58 28.30
N ILE A 83 -0.15 -6.50 27.61
CA ILE A 83 -0.78 -6.54 26.28
C ILE A 83 0.23 -6.08 25.22
N LEU A 84 0.32 -6.83 24.12
CA LEU A 84 1.02 -6.48 22.89
C LEU A 84 0.07 -6.58 21.71
N GLU A 85 0.10 -5.58 20.85
CA GLU A 85 -0.60 -5.57 19.57
C GLU A 85 0.44 -5.52 18.46
N GLN A 86 0.26 -6.33 17.41
CA GLN A 86 1.10 -6.29 16.21
C GLN A 86 0.23 -6.38 14.95
N PRO A 87 0.53 -5.59 13.89
CA PRO A 87 -0.10 -5.79 12.60
C PRO A 87 0.38 -7.12 11.98
N ILE A 88 -0.55 -7.81 11.32
CA ILE A 88 -0.28 -8.89 10.37
C ILE A 88 -0.77 -8.40 9.02
N ILE A 89 0.12 -8.38 8.04
CA ILE A 89 -0.17 -7.84 6.71
C ILE A 89 -0.31 -8.98 5.72
N THR A 90 -1.40 -8.95 4.96
CA THR A 90 -1.59 -9.84 3.81
C THR A 90 -1.54 -8.99 2.55
N ILE A 91 -0.54 -9.21 1.69
CA ILE A 91 -0.41 -8.47 0.43
C ILE A 91 -1.34 -9.12 -0.60
N GLY A 92 -2.14 -8.31 -1.27
CA GLY A 92 -2.95 -8.73 -2.41
C GLY A 92 -2.38 -8.23 -3.73
N ARG A 93 -2.51 -9.03 -4.79
CA ARG A 93 -2.16 -8.65 -6.16
C ARG A 93 -3.25 -9.07 -7.15
N THR A 94 -3.50 -8.25 -8.15
CA THR A 94 -4.44 -8.53 -9.25
C THR A 94 -3.71 -8.86 -10.56
N GLY A 95 -4.48 -9.23 -11.59
CA GLY A 95 -4.02 -9.27 -12.97
C GLY A 95 -3.49 -7.91 -13.45
N ALA A 96 -2.59 -7.92 -14.43
CA ALA A 96 -1.99 -6.68 -14.96
C ALA A 96 -3.01 -5.86 -15.77
N LEU A 97 -3.60 -4.85 -15.14
CA LEU A 97 -4.45 -3.85 -15.78
C LEU A 97 -3.63 -3.01 -16.77
N LYS A 98 -3.85 -3.20 -18.08
CA LYS A 98 -3.32 -2.32 -19.11
C LYS A 98 -4.28 -1.14 -19.33
N GLY A 99 -3.83 0.08 -19.05
CA GLY A 99 -4.42 1.31 -19.59
C GLY A 99 -5.36 2.13 -18.69
N LEU A 100 -5.42 1.90 -17.38
CA LEU A 100 -6.14 2.79 -16.45
C LEU A 100 -5.23 3.93 -15.98
N SER A 101 -5.77 5.15 -15.92
CA SER A 101 -5.01 6.36 -15.54
C SER A 101 -4.79 6.50 -14.02
N PRO A 102 -3.77 7.26 -13.55
CA PRO A 102 -3.51 7.49 -12.13
C PRO A 102 -4.71 8.07 -11.35
N ARG A 103 -5.59 8.83 -12.02
CA ARG A 103 -6.84 9.37 -11.44
C ARG A 103 -7.79 8.28 -10.91
N SER A 104 -7.69 7.04 -11.39
CA SER A 104 -8.42 5.88 -10.86
C SER A 104 -7.96 5.50 -9.43
N VAL A 105 -6.67 5.64 -9.10
CA VAL A 105 -6.13 5.09 -7.83
C VAL A 105 -6.63 5.86 -6.60
N THR A 106 -6.75 7.19 -6.70
CA THR A 106 -7.32 7.99 -5.60
C THR A 106 -8.81 7.68 -5.39
N ALA A 107 -9.57 7.39 -6.45
CA ALA A 107 -10.95 6.94 -6.34
C ALA A 107 -11.04 5.55 -5.68
N MET A 108 -10.23 4.58 -6.10
CA MET A 108 -10.14 3.26 -5.45
C MET A 108 -9.76 3.35 -3.97
N ARG A 109 -8.82 4.24 -3.58
CA ARG A 109 -8.47 4.48 -2.17
C ARG A 109 -9.67 5.03 -1.36
N ALA A 110 -10.47 5.91 -1.96
CA ALA A 110 -11.68 6.45 -1.32
C ALA A 110 -12.79 5.39 -1.21
N GLU A 111 -12.99 4.57 -2.23
CA GLU A 111 -13.93 3.45 -2.20
C GLU A 111 -13.51 2.40 -1.16
N ALA A 112 -12.26 1.96 -1.14
CA ALA A 112 -11.75 0.99 -0.16
C ALA A 112 -12.01 1.46 1.29
N LYS A 113 -11.81 2.77 1.56
CA LYS A 113 -12.12 3.37 2.86
C LYS A 113 -13.63 3.40 3.18
N ARG A 114 -14.49 3.59 2.18
CA ARG A 114 -15.96 3.52 2.32
C ARG A 114 -16.41 2.08 2.61
N LEU A 115 -15.88 1.10 1.89
CA LEU A 115 -16.22 -0.31 2.06
C LEU A 115 -15.72 -0.84 3.41
N LEU A 116 -14.49 -0.49 3.83
CA LEU A 116 -13.96 -0.83 5.15
C LEU A 116 -14.87 -0.32 6.29
N ARG A 117 -15.37 0.91 6.21
CA ARG A 117 -16.36 1.45 7.16
C ARG A 117 -17.67 0.66 7.14
N SER A 118 -18.12 0.20 5.97
CA SER A 118 -19.29 -0.66 5.84
C SER A 118 -19.07 -2.02 6.52
N HIS A 119 -17.92 -2.65 6.30
CA HIS A 119 -17.50 -3.89 6.97
C HIS A 119 -17.49 -3.74 8.50
N HIS A 120 -16.86 -2.67 9.01
CA HIS A 120 -16.87 -2.32 10.43
C HIS A 120 -18.29 -2.11 10.98
N THR A 121 -19.17 -1.46 10.21
CA THR A 121 -20.58 -1.28 10.58
C THR A 121 -21.32 -2.62 10.66
N ILE A 122 -21.06 -3.54 9.73
CA ILE A 122 -21.69 -4.88 9.73
C ILE A 122 -21.26 -5.69 10.97
N LEU A 123 -19.97 -5.65 11.33
CA LEU A 123 -19.46 -6.32 12.53
C LEU A 123 -20.08 -5.80 13.84
N THR A 124 -20.38 -4.49 13.93
CA THR A 124 -20.86 -3.85 15.17
C THR A 124 -22.39 -3.70 15.26
N SER A 125 -23.12 -3.66 14.15
CA SER A 125 -24.55 -3.29 14.13
C SER A 125 -25.54 -4.44 14.31
N GLN A 126 -25.10 -5.70 14.21
CA GLN A 126 -26.02 -6.84 14.14
C GLN A 126 -25.83 -7.83 15.30
N PRO A 127 -26.76 -7.92 16.27
CA PRO A 127 -26.71 -8.93 17.33
C PRO A 127 -26.93 -10.38 16.85
N HIS A 128 -27.16 -10.60 15.54
CA HIS A 128 -27.52 -11.89 14.94
C HIS A 128 -26.75 -12.25 13.64
N SER A 129 -25.72 -11.49 13.22
CA SER A 129 -25.16 -11.67 11.86
C SER A 129 -23.66 -11.43 11.58
N PRO A 130 -22.75 -10.98 12.48
CA PRO A 130 -21.35 -11.33 12.31
C PRO A 130 -21.23 -12.85 12.53
N ARG A 131 -20.89 -13.59 11.47
CA ARG A 131 -20.71 -15.05 11.59
C ARG A 131 -19.52 -15.32 12.51
N LEU A 132 -19.62 -16.36 13.33
CA LEU A 132 -18.54 -16.78 14.23
C LEU A 132 -17.22 -16.90 13.45
N CYS A 133 -16.14 -16.34 13.99
CA CYS A 133 -14.81 -16.38 13.38
C CYS A 133 -14.74 -15.71 11.98
N SER A 134 -15.59 -14.72 11.68
CA SER A 134 -15.38 -13.82 10.54
C SER A 134 -14.08 -13.03 10.68
N SER A 135 -13.37 -12.82 9.56
CA SER A 135 -12.15 -12.00 9.55
C SER A 135 -12.44 -10.53 9.84
N VAL A 136 -11.66 -9.93 10.73
CA VAL A 136 -11.76 -8.51 11.08
C VAL A 136 -10.65 -7.75 10.38
N ILE A 137 -11.00 -6.93 9.38
CA ILE A 137 -9.99 -6.13 8.69
C ILE A 137 -9.87 -4.78 9.39
N ARG A 138 -8.66 -4.39 9.81
CA ARG A 138 -8.40 -3.14 10.54
C ARG A 138 -8.08 -1.99 9.60
N ASN A 139 -7.38 -2.26 8.51
CA ASN A 139 -7.08 -1.27 7.48
C ASN A 139 -6.91 -1.93 6.09
N ILE A 140 -7.11 -1.13 5.04
CA ILE A 140 -6.80 -1.51 3.67
C ILE A 140 -5.96 -0.42 3.01
N THR A 141 -4.88 -0.83 2.35
CA THR A 141 -3.96 0.04 1.63
C THR A 141 -4.02 -0.29 0.15
N VAL A 142 -4.44 0.67 -0.69
CA VAL A 142 -4.44 0.52 -2.16
C VAL A 142 -3.25 1.29 -2.71
N LEU A 143 -2.18 0.58 -3.04
CA LEU A 143 -0.95 1.19 -3.53
C LEU A 143 -1.14 1.65 -4.98
N ASP A 144 -1.59 0.74 -5.83
CA ASP A 144 -1.92 0.98 -7.24
C ASP A 144 -3.06 0.04 -7.70
N GLN A 145 -3.27 -0.07 -9.01
CA GLN A 145 -4.28 -0.93 -9.64
C GLN A 145 -3.99 -2.45 -9.52
N SER A 146 -2.73 -2.79 -9.26
CA SER A 146 -2.16 -4.13 -9.27
C SER A 146 -1.81 -4.68 -7.89
N HIS A 147 -1.65 -3.84 -6.88
CA HIS A 147 -1.24 -4.19 -5.52
C HIS A 147 -2.06 -3.46 -4.45
N PHE A 148 -2.56 -4.25 -3.50
CA PHE A 148 -3.16 -3.77 -2.26
C PHE A 148 -2.55 -4.51 -1.07
N ALA A 149 -2.81 -4.04 0.15
CA ALA A 149 -2.48 -4.75 1.36
C ALA A 149 -3.62 -4.64 2.37
N VAL A 150 -3.92 -5.76 2.99
CA VAL A 150 -4.93 -5.93 4.04
C VAL A 150 -4.18 -6.01 5.36
N GLU A 151 -4.57 -5.17 6.32
CA GLU A 151 -4.03 -5.20 7.67
C GLU A 151 -5.04 -5.79 8.63
N GLN A 152 -4.59 -6.86 9.26
CA GLN A 152 -5.19 -7.52 10.39
C GLN A 152 -4.24 -7.32 11.58
N ARG A 153 -4.64 -7.74 12.78
CA ARG A 153 -3.77 -7.67 13.96
C ARG A 153 -3.74 -9.01 14.69
N VAL A 154 -2.68 -9.19 15.46
CA VAL A 154 -2.60 -10.16 16.54
C VAL A 154 -2.42 -9.43 17.86
N TRP A 155 -3.26 -9.77 18.84
CA TRP A 155 -3.11 -9.35 20.21
C TRP A 155 -2.57 -10.49 21.04
N ILE A 156 -1.70 -10.15 21.96
CA ILE A 156 -1.07 -11.07 22.89
C ILE A 156 -1.30 -10.49 24.28
N CYS A 157 -1.91 -11.25 25.18
CA CYS A 157 -2.11 -10.87 26.58
C CYS A 157 -1.53 -11.94 27.51
N LEU A 158 -0.58 -11.55 28.36
CA LEU A 158 -0.13 -12.40 29.46
C LEU A 158 -1.01 -12.14 30.69
N GLN A 159 -1.79 -13.12 31.11
CA GLN A 159 -2.51 -13.08 32.37
C GLN A 159 -1.63 -13.66 33.50
N PRO A 160 -1.16 -12.84 34.45
CA PRO A 160 -0.45 -13.33 35.63
C PRO A 160 -1.43 -14.04 36.57
N LYS A 161 -0.95 -15.10 37.22
CA LYS A 161 -1.82 -16.04 37.94
C LYS A 161 -2.34 -15.56 39.29
N GLN A 162 -3.65 -15.78 39.48
CA GLN A 162 -4.25 -16.16 40.77
C GLN A 162 -4.70 -17.65 40.72
N GLY A 163 -4.16 -18.54 41.56
CA GLY A 163 -4.72 -19.90 41.78
C GLY A 163 -4.38 -21.03 40.79
N ILE A 164 -4.74 -20.95 39.50
CA ILE A 164 -4.92 -22.15 38.63
C ILE A 164 -3.66 -22.64 37.85
N SER A 165 -3.21 -22.02 36.74
CA SER A 165 -1.93 -22.29 36.02
C SER A 165 -0.89 -21.18 36.25
N PRO A 166 0.46 -21.43 36.38
CA PRO A 166 1.50 -20.42 36.65
C PRO A 166 1.38 -19.09 35.89
N TRP A 167 0.93 -19.16 34.64
CA TRP A 167 0.51 -18.03 33.82
C TRP A 167 -0.37 -18.55 32.66
N VAL A 168 -1.12 -17.64 32.05
CA VAL A 168 -1.92 -17.90 30.86
C VAL A 168 -1.54 -16.88 29.79
N LEU A 169 -1.33 -17.33 28.56
CA LEU A 169 -1.01 -16.48 27.42
C LEU A 169 -2.14 -16.59 26.40
N VAL A 170 -2.87 -15.50 26.22
CA VAL A 170 -3.93 -15.37 25.22
C VAL A 170 -3.31 -14.78 23.96
N ILE A 171 -3.50 -15.43 22.83
CA ILE A 171 -3.06 -14.96 21.51
C ILE A 171 -4.30 -14.94 20.64
N TRP A 172 -4.69 -13.76 20.17
CA TRP A 172 -5.91 -13.56 19.40
C TRP A 172 -5.57 -12.93 18.06
N THR A 173 -5.95 -13.58 16.97
CA THR A 173 -5.77 -13.09 15.61
C THR A 173 -7.09 -12.60 15.02
N ASP A 174 -7.05 -11.47 14.31
CA ASP A 174 -8.15 -10.95 13.49
C ASP A 174 -8.55 -11.87 12.31
N SER A 175 -7.63 -12.72 11.83
CA SER A 175 -7.92 -13.68 10.76
C SER A 175 -8.89 -14.74 11.24
N GLY A 176 -9.93 -14.97 10.45
CA GLY A 176 -10.96 -15.97 10.65
C GLY A 176 -10.51 -17.39 10.29
N ASP A 177 -11.47 -18.31 10.24
CA ASP A 177 -11.25 -19.70 9.84
C ASP A 177 -11.49 -19.91 8.33
N ASN A 178 -10.42 -20.32 7.62
CA ASN A 178 -10.45 -20.64 6.18
C ASN A 178 -11.23 -21.93 5.85
N GLY A 179 -11.67 -22.70 6.86
CA GLY A 179 -12.59 -23.83 6.67
C GLY A 179 -13.95 -23.42 6.11
N ASN A 180 -14.32 -22.13 6.24
CA ASN A 180 -15.53 -21.55 5.66
C ASN A 180 -15.18 -20.47 4.62
N GLU A 181 -15.91 -20.43 3.50
CA GLU A 181 -15.75 -19.42 2.42
C GLU A 181 -15.85 -17.95 2.94
N THR A 182 -16.45 -17.76 4.11
CA THR A 182 -16.71 -16.48 4.77
C THR A 182 -15.47 -15.74 5.27
N SER A 183 -14.35 -16.40 5.55
CA SER A 183 -13.12 -15.71 6.03
C SER A 183 -12.60 -14.78 4.94
N LEU A 184 -12.38 -15.33 3.75
CA LEU A 184 -11.92 -14.58 2.58
C LEU A 184 -12.98 -13.58 2.08
N GLN A 185 -14.27 -13.89 2.22
CA GLN A 185 -15.35 -12.98 1.79
C GLN A 185 -15.25 -11.59 2.45
N ALA A 186 -14.88 -11.52 3.74
CA ALA A 186 -14.67 -10.24 4.43
C ALA A 186 -13.54 -9.39 3.84
N ILE A 187 -12.54 -10.02 3.21
CA ILE A 187 -11.50 -9.30 2.45
C ILE A 187 -12.04 -8.83 1.10
N TRP A 188 -12.86 -9.64 0.43
CA TRP A 188 -13.42 -9.30 -0.88
C TRP A 188 -14.44 -8.16 -0.82
N ASP A 189 -15.29 -8.15 0.21
CA ASP A 189 -16.32 -7.13 0.44
C ASP A 189 -15.75 -5.72 0.65
N ILE A 190 -14.44 -5.61 0.97
CA ILE A 190 -13.74 -4.32 1.15
C ILE A 190 -12.88 -3.90 -0.05
N LEU A 191 -12.78 -4.70 -1.12
CA LEU A 191 -11.98 -4.34 -2.29
C LEU A 191 -12.77 -3.41 -3.23
N PRO A 192 -12.12 -2.37 -3.77
CA PRO A 192 -12.66 -1.58 -4.89
C PRO A 192 -13.08 -2.45 -6.07
N HIS A 193 -14.11 -2.02 -6.78
CA HIS A 193 -14.69 -2.80 -7.89
C HIS A 193 -13.67 -3.15 -8.98
N GLU A 194 -12.75 -2.23 -9.31
CA GLU A 194 -11.67 -2.44 -10.28
C GLU A 194 -10.63 -3.47 -9.82
N ILE A 195 -10.44 -3.66 -8.51
CA ILE A 195 -9.52 -4.67 -7.96
C ILE A 195 -10.23 -6.03 -7.94
N TRP A 196 -11.48 -6.07 -7.47
CA TRP A 196 -12.29 -7.29 -7.38
C TRP A 196 -12.49 -7.96 -8.74
N THR A 197 -12.87 -7.19 -9.77
CA THR A 197 -13.15 -7.71 -11.12
C THR A 197 -11.94 -8.34 -11.83
N GLN A 198 -10.72 -8.15 -11.32
CA GLN A 198 -9.48 -8.68 -11.90
C GLN A 198 -9.04 -10.03 -11.32
N GLY A 199 -9.83 -10.65 -10.44
CA GLY A 199 -9.48 -11.91 -9.78
C GLY A 199 -8.26 -11.76 -8.86
N PRO A 200 -8.39 -10.98 -7.76
CA PRO A 200 -7.30 -10.76 -6.82
C PRO A 200 -6.80 -12.07 -6.21
N PHE A 201 -5.49 -12.15 -5.93
CA PHE A 201 -4.88 -13.23 -5.18
C PHE A 201 -4.11 -12.71 -3.97
N LEU A 202 -4.14 -13.47 -2.88
CA LEU A 202 -3.40 -13.15 -1.65
C LEU A 202 -2.02 -13.82 -1.68
N ILE A 203 -0.98 -13.03 -1.43
CA ILE A 203 0.40 -13.48 -1.27
C ILE A 203 0.61 -13.86 0.21
N PRO A 204 0.94 -15.12 0.52
CA PRO A 204 1.19 -15.54 1.91
C PRO A 204 2.50 -14.92 2.41
N ALA A 205 2.54 -14.52 3.69
CA ALA A 205 3.80 -14.12 4.30
C ALA A 205 4.76 -15.30 4.38
N THR A 206 5.96 -15.12 3.82
CA THR A 206 7.03 -16.12 3.81
C THR A 206 8.10 -15.72 4.82
N ARG A 207 8.44 -16.64 5.72
CA ARG A 207 9.56 -16.48 6.64
C ARG A 207 10.67 -17.43 6.22
N TYR A 208 11.84 -16.89 5.87
CA TYR A 208 13.01 -17.73 5.70
C TYR A 208 13.40 -18.36 7.04
N ARG A 209 13.60 -19.67 7.03
CA ARG A 209 14.15 -20.44 8.15
C ARG A 209 15.17 -21.42 7.60
N PRO A 210 16.44 -21.38 8.05
CA PRO A 210 17.47 -22.31 7.61
C PRO A 210 17.02 -23.77 7.73
N ASN A 211 17.37 -24.59 6.75
CA ASN A 211 17.12 -26.04 6.73
C ASN A 211 15.63 -26.46 6.77
N THR A 212 14.67 -25.56 6.54
CA THR A 212 13.22 -25.88 6.58
C THR A 212 12.82 -27.04 5.68
N GLY A 213 13.42 -27.14 4.48
CA GLY A 213 13.18 -28.26 3.56
C GLY A 213 13.55 -29.63 4.12
N LEU A 214 14.53 -29.72 5.03
CA LEU A 214 14.91 -30.97 5.71
C LEU A 214 13.88 -31.40 6.77
N TYR A 215 13.00 -30.49 7.17
CA TYR A 215 11.97 -30.71 8.19
C TYR A 215 10.55 -30.60 7.61
N SER A 216 10.39 -30.74 6.28
CA SER A 216 9.11 -30.70 5.58
C SER A 216 8.04 -31.58 6.23
N HIS A 217 8.41 -32.80 6.65
CA HIS A 217 7.57 -33.77 7.37
C HIS A 217 6.96 -33.28 8.70
N LYS A 218 7.42 -32.17 9.28
CA LYS A 218 6.85 -31.58 10.51
C LYS A 218 5.73 -30.58 10.24
N TYR A 219 5.67 -30.09 9.00
CA TYR A 219 4.62 -29.18 8.55
C TYR A 219 3.44 -30.00 8.03
N PRO A 220 2.20 -29.51 8.19
CA PRO A 220 1.07 -30.20 7.60
C PRO A 220 1.19 -30.05 6.09
N SER A 221 1.03 -31.14 5.34
CA SER A 221 0.59 -31.01 3.96
C SER A 221 -0.77 -30.32 4.00
N PHE A 222 -0.82 -29.05 3.62
CA PHE A 222 -2.09 -28.41 3.30
C PHE A 222 -2.65 -29.19 2.12
N GLU A 223 -3.69 -29.99 2.36
CA GLU A 223 -4.50 -30.49 1.27
C GLU A 223 -4.95 -29.28 0.47
N ALA A 224 -4.71 -29.30 -0.84
CA ALA A 224 -5.20 -28.23 -1.70
C ALA A 224 -6.72 -28.14 -1.49
N PRO A 225 -7.29 -26.94 -1.27
CA PRO A 225 -8.73 -26.81 -1.08
C PRO A 225 -9.43 -27.53 -2.24
N PRO A 226 -10.46 -28.35 -1.95
CA PRO A 226 -11.04 -29.27 -2.93
C PRO A 226 -11.38 -28.50 -4.20
N ALA A 227 -11.11 -29.06 -5.38
CA ALA A 227 -11.15 -28.33 -6.66
C ALA A 227 -12.51 -27.69 -7.04
N ALA A 228 -13.56 -27.96 -6.25
CA ALA A 228 -14.87 -27.31 -6.30
C ALA A 228 -14.95 -25.97 -5.54
N ALA A 229 -14.04 -25.69 -4.60
CA ALA A 229 -13.92 -24.45 -3.85
C ALA A 229 -13.41 -23.30 -4.72
N SER A 230 -14.28 -22.85 -5.62
CA SER A 230 -14.22 -21.60 -6.39
C SER A 230 -12.95 -21.36 -7.22
N ARG A 231 -13.09 -21.53 -8.54
CA ARG A 231 -12.14 -21.07 -9.59
C ARG A 231 -11.78 -19.56 -9.55
N LEU A 232 -12.41 -18.80 -8.65
CA LEU A 232 -12.25 -17.36 -8.43
C LEU A 232 -11.37 -17.01 -7.20
N LEU A 233 -11.07 -17.97 -6.31
CA LEU A 233 -10.37 -17.73 -5.04
C LEU A 233 -8.93 -18.27 -5.09
N ARG A 234 -7.93 -17.43 -4.79
CA ARG A 234 -6.51 -17.84 -4.72
C ARG A 234 -5.75 -17.17 -3.58
N GLY A 235 -5.08 -17.99 -2.77
CA GLY A 235 -4.27 -17.53 -1.63
C GLY A 235 -4.99 -17.69 -0.29
N PHE A 236 -4.31 -17.32 0.79
CA PHE A 236 -4.78 -17.39 2.17
C PHE A 236 -4.40 -16.12 2.91
N GLU A 237 -5.18 -15.76 3.93
CA GLU A 237 -4.77 -14.71 4.88
C GLU A 237 -3.53 -15.16 5.66
N THR A 238 -2.60 -14.24 5.92
CA THR A 238 -1.35 -14.56 6.63
C THR A 238 -1.58 -15.14 8.04
N GLY A 239 -2.63 -14.69 8.74
CA GLY A 239 -2.88 -15.07 10.14
C GLY A 239 -3.62 -16.40 10.34
N THR A 240 -4.44 -16.86 9.39
CA THR A 240 -5.39 -17.96 9.63
C THR A 240 -4.73 -19.25 10.11
N SER A 241 -3.63 -19.67 9.46
CA SER A 241 -2.97 -20.95 9.76
C SER A 241 -2.15 -20.95 11.04
N LEU A 242 -2.10 -19.81 11.77
CA LEU A 242 -1.32 -19.67 13.00
C LEU A 242 -1.77 -20.68 14.05
N HIS A 243 -3.07 -20.79 14.32
CA HIS A 243 -3.59 -21.69 15.37
C HIS A 243 -3.36 -23.18 15.07
N ILE A 244 -3.26 -23.57 13.79
CA ILE A 244 -3.01 -24.94 13.32
C ILE A 244 -1.52 -25.31 13.41
N SER A 245 -0.64 -24.31 13.26
CA SER A 245 0.81 -24.51 13.10
C SER A 245 1.64 -24.10 14.31
N PHE A 246 1.03 -23.41 15.29
CA PHE A 246 1.69 -22.90 16.48
C PHE A 246 2.39 -23.99 17.31
N GLY A 247 3.58 -23.65 17.81
CA GLY A 247 4.40 -24.50 18.68
C GLY A 247 5.19 -25.59 17.97
N ARG A 248 4.95 -25.85 16.67
CA ARG A 248 5.58 -26.97 15.94
C ARG A 248 7.09 -26.88 15.84
N THR A 249 7.66 -25.68 15.85
CA THR A 249 9.13 -25.48 15.84
C THR A 249 9.69 -25.11 17.21
N LEU A 250 8.85 -25.10 18.24
CA LEU A 250 9.21 -24.68 19.59
C LEU A 250 9.38 -25.87 20.53
N ARG A 251 10.27 -25.68 21.52
CA ARG A 251 10.51 -26.63 22.59
C ARG A 251 9.49 -26.46 23.72
N SER A 252 8.62 -27.45 23.91
CA SER A 252 7.60 -27.48 24.97
C SER A 252 8.15 -27.18 26.38
N ASP A 253 9.36 -27.64 26.68
CA ASP A 253 10.02 -27.43 27.98
C ASP A 253 10.47 -25.98 28.18
N LEU A 254 10.85 -25.28 27.10
CA LEU A 254 11.17 -23.86 27.13
C LEU A 254 9.90 -23.00 27.08
N MET A 255 8.90 -23.41 26.30
CA MET A 255 7.60 -22.72 26.22
C MET A 255 6.96 -22.57 27.61
N SER A 256 6.97 -23.62 28.43
CA SER A 256 6.41 -23.53 29.79
C SER A 256 7.16 -22.60 30.75
N ARG A 257 8.40 -22.23 30.43
CA ARG A 257 9.31 -21.46 31.30
C ARG A 257 9.53 -20.02 30.81
N ASP A 258 9.23 -19.74 29.55
CA ASP A 258 9.53 -18.47 28.90
C ASP A 258 8.41 -18.04 27.94
N ALA A 259 7.68 -17.01 28.34
CA ALA A 259 6.53 -16.52 27.58
C ALA A 259 6.93 -15.81 26.29
N LEU A 260 8.11 -15.18 26.23
CA LEU A 260 8.60 -14.55 24.99
C LEU A 260 9.11 -15.60 24.00
N TYR A 261 9.69 -16.70 24.47
CA TYR A 261 10.07 -17.84 23.61
C TYR A 261 8.84 -18.45 22.90
N CYS A 262 7.70 -18.60 23.60
CA CYS A 262 6.43 -19.02 22.98
C CYS A 262 6.01 -18.14 21.80
N LEU A 263 6.27 -16.84 21.89
CA LEU A 263 5.80 -15.85 20.92
C LEU A 263 6.71 -15.71 19.70
N THR A 264 7.84 -16.42 19.64
CA THR A 264 8.81 -16.34 18.54
C THR A 264 8.25 -16.73 17.16
N GLU A 265 7.22 -17.58 17.11
CA GLU A 265 6.49 -17.89 15.89
C GLU A 265 5.53 -16.75 15.50
N VAL A 266 4.73 -16.25 16.45
CA VAL A 266 3.75 -15.17 16.25
C VAL A 266 4.42 -13.85 15.87
N ILE A 267 5.36 -13.40 16.70
CA ILE A 267 6.05 -12.12 16.52
C ILE A 267 6.88 -12.14 15.24
N GLY A 268 7.48 -13.28 14.92
CA GLY A 268 8.23 -13.42 13.68
C GLY A 268 7.36 -13.61 12.44
N LEU A 269 6.10 -14.04 12.56
CA LEU A 269 5.12 -14.00 11.47
C LEU A 269 4.76 -12.55 11.15
N ALA A 270 4.41 -11.77 12.18
CA ALA A 270 4.14 -10.33 12.07
C ALA A 270 5.35 -9.60 11.44
N ALA A 271 6.55 -9.78 12.00
CA ALA A 271 7.79 -9.20 11.48
C ALA A 271 8.10 -9.60 10.02
N SER A 272 7.82 -10.85 9.63
CA SER A 272 8.01 -11.28 8.24
C SER A 272 7.00 -10.61 7.30
N SER A 273 5.74 -10.46 7.73
CA SER A 273 4.71 -9.76 6.96
C SER A 273 5.01 -8.26 6.81
N GLU A 274 5.51 -7.62 7.88
CA GLU A 274 5.98 -6.23 7.86
C GLU A 274 7.19 -6.08 6.91
N ASN A 275 8.19 -6.96 7.00
CA ASN A 275 9.35 -6.92 6.10
C ASN A 275 8.95 -7.08 4.62
N GLN A 276 8.02 -8.00 4.32
CA GLN A 276 7.47 -8.15 2.97
C GLN A 276 6.72 -6.90 2.49
N PHE A 277 5.97 -6.26 3.39
CA PHE A 277 5.28 -5.03 3.05
C PHE A 277 6.28 -3.89 2.81
N LEU A 278 7.32 -3.73 3.63
CA LEU A 278 8.40 -2.78 3.39
C LEU A 278 9.13 -3.06 2.06
N ASN A 279 9.39 -4.32 1.67
CA ASN A 279 9.92 -4.66 0.34
C ASN A 279 9.01 -4.13 -0.79
N LEU A 280 7.68 -4.25 -0.61
CA LEU A 280 6.71 -3.76 -1.59
C LEU A 280 6.70 -2.22 -1.63
N LEU A 281 6.73 -1.55 -0.49
CA LEU A 281 6.77 -0.09 -0.40
C LEU A 281 8.07 0.49 -0.99
N GLU A 282 9.21 -0.16 -0.76
CA GLU A 282 10.50 0.19 -1.36
C GLU A 282 10.46 0.07 -2.89
N ARG A 283 9.95 -1.05 -3.42
CA ARG A 283 9.76 -1.18 -4.88
C ARG A 283 8.84 -0.10 -5.43
N LYS A 284 7.75 0.25 -4.73
CA LYS A 284 6.85 1.33 -5.15
C LYS A 284 7.49 2.71 -5.08
N LEU A 285 8.36 2.95 -4.10
CA LEU A 285 9.15 4.18 -4.05
C LEU A 285 10.04 4.29 -5.28
N VAL A 286 10.80 3.23 -5.61
CA VAL A 286 11.67 3.17 -6.79
C VAL A 286 10.87 3.41 -8.08
N GLU A 287 9.75 2.71 -8.26
CA GLU A 287 8.85 2.89 -9.42
C GLU A 287 8.30 4.32 -9.58
N TYR A 288 8.12 5.07 -8.49
CA TYR A 288 7.68 6.48 -8.52
C TYR A 288 8.83 7.49 -8.66
N THR A 289 10.08 7.06 -8.50
CA THR A 289 11.28 7.91 -8.64
C THR A 289 12.06 7.68 -9.93
N ASP A 290 11.67 6.71 -10.75
CA ASP A 290 12.38 6.35 -11.98
C ASP A 290 12.31 7.48 -13.03
N ASP A 291 13.41 7.68 -13.76
CA ASP A 291 13.73 8.96 -14.40
C ASP A 291 12.77 9.30 -15.57
N ASP A 292 12.24 8.27 -16.24
CA ASP A 292 11.20 8.37 -17.28
C ASP A 292 9.87 8.98 -16.77
N GLN A 293 9.65 9.04 -15.45
CA GLN A 293 8.44 9.60 -14.82
C GLN A 293 8.75 10.77 -13.86
N ALA A 294 10.02 11.13 -13.65
CA ALA A 294 10.47 12.12 -12.65
C ALA A 294 9.99 13.58 -12.89
N GLY A 295 9.25 13.81 -13.98
CA GLY A 295 8.59 15.08 -14.29
C GLY A 295 7.06 15.07 -14.15
N ASP A 296 6.42 13.95 -13.78
CA ASP A 296 4.96 13.86 -13.71
C ASP A 296 4.40 14.30 -12.34
N VAL A 297 3.68 15.43 -12.34
CA VAL A 297 3.02 16.01 -11.16
C VAL A 297 1.95 15.06 -10.60
N ASP A 298 1.37 14.18 -11.42
CA ASP A 298 0.35 13.21 -10.99
C ASP A 298 0.91 12.12 -10.04
N MET A 299 2.24 12.04 -9.86
CA MET A 299 2.89 11.13 -8.89
C MET A 299 2.92 11.66 -7.44
N LEU A 300 2.85 12.97 -7.22
CA LEU A 300 2.96 13.58 -5.88
C LEU A 300 1.88 13.07 -4.88
N PRO A 301 0.62 12.82 -5.27
CA PRO A 301 -0.37 12.17 -4.40
C PRO A 301 0.01 10.75 -3.99
N ASN A 302 0.68 9.99 -4.86
CA ASN A 302 1.12 8.62 -4.58
C ASN A 302 2.28 8.60 -3.60
N LEU A 303 3.30 9.45 -3.79
CA LEU A 303 4.40 9.62 -2.84
C LEU A 303 3.89 10.11 -1.47
N THR A 304 2.95 11.06 -1.46
CA THR A 304 2.34 11.56 -0.20
C THR A 304 1.57 10.45 0.54
N TYR A 305 0.83 9.62 -0.20
CA TYR A 305 0.13 8.45 0.37
C TYR A 305 1.12 7.41 0.92
N LEU A 306 2.16 7.09 0.15
CA LEU A 306 3.24 6.17 0.52
C LEU A 306 3.97 6.62 1.80
N ARG A 307 4.33 7.90 1.88
CA ARG A 307 4.93 8.52 3.07
C ARG A 307 4.06 8.38 4.31
N ASN A 308 2.74 8.60 4.18
CA ASN A 308 1.81 8.49 5.31
C ASN A 308 1.67 7.04 5.81
N ILE A 309 1.73 6.05 4.90
CA ILE A 309 1.81 4.63 5.25
C ILE A 309 3.14 4.36 5.99
N LEU A 310 4.28 4.72 5.41
CA LEU A 310 5.61 4.49 6.00
C LEU A 310 5.72 5.08 7.42
N TYR A 311 5.21 6.28 7.67
CA TYR A 311 5.17 6.87 9.03
C TYR A 311 4.36 6.05 10.03
N ARG A 312 3.23 5.50 9.60
CA ARG A 312 2.34 4.68 10.44
C ARG A 312 3.01 3.35 10.81
N HIS A 313 3.58 2.67 9.82
CA HIS A 313 4.32 1.42 10.02
C HIS A 313 5.56 1.61 10.89
N ARG A 314 6.36 2.65 10.62
CA ARG A 314 7.50 3.04 11.48
C ARG A 314 7.07 3.24 12.95
N THR A 315 5.94 3.91 13.18
CA THR A 315 5.39 4.10 14.53
C THR A 315 4.90 2.80 15.16
N GLN A 316 4.30 1.88 14.37
CA GLN A 316 3.89 0.55 14.85
C GLN A 316 5.12 -0.29 15.25
N VAL A 317 6.14 -0.38 14.39
CA VAL A 317 7.40 -1.09 14.66
C VAL A 317 8.11 -0.53 15.89
N LEU A 318 8.20 0.80 16.02
CA LEU A 318 8.78 1.46 17.19
C LEU A 318 8.05 1.08 18.49
N ARG A 319 6.71 1.13 18.52
CA ARG A 319 5.93 0.73 19.71
C ARG A 319 6.19 -0.72 20.13
N VAL A 320 6.30 -1.63 19.17
CA VAL A 320 6.64 -3.04 19.46
C VAL A 320 8.06 -3.15 19.99
N LEU A 321 9.01 -2.41 19.42
CA LEU A 321 10.40 -2.43 19.87
C LEU A 321 10.56 -1.84 21.28
N ASP A 322 9.88 -0.74 21.58
CA ASP A 322 9.87 -0.13 22.92
C ASP A 322 9.27 -1.10 23.95
N TRP A 323 8.19 -1.81 23.60
CA TRP A 323 7.61 -2.86 24.41
C TRP A 323 8.60 -4.02 24.64
N LEU A 324 9.32 -4.46 23.60
CA LEU A 324 10.36 -5.51 23.68
C LEU A 324 11.59 -5.06 24.48
N LYS A 325 11.89 -3.76 24.52
CA LYS A 325 13.00 -3.15 25.26
C LYS A 325 12.66 -2.83 26.72
N THR A 326 11.38 -2.61 27.04
CA THR A 326 10.92 -2.17 28.37
C THR A 326 11.48 -3.06 29.48
N PRO A 327 12.46 -2.59 30.28
CA PRO A 327 13.05 -3.36 31.35
C PRO A 327 12.13 -3.30 32.58
N HIS A 328 12.06 -4.41 33.33
CA HIS A 328 11.29 -4.51 34.58
C HIS A 328 9.78 -4.31 34.43
N ARG A 329 9.11 -5.32 33.86
CA ARG A 329 7.65 -5.44 33.93
C ARG A 329 7.23 -5.88 35.33
N THR A 330 6.09 -5.40 35.80
CA THR A 330 5.56 -5.68 37.13
C THR A 330 4.10 -6.18 37.05
N PRO A 331 3.85 -7.49 37.27
CA PRO A 331 4.81 -8.58 37.47
C PRO A 331 5.71 -8.85 36.24
N PRO A 332 6.89 -9.46 36.45
CA PRO A 332 7.77 -9.82 35.36
C PRO A 332 7.13 -10.92 34.50
N TRP A 333 7.37 -10.85 33.18
CA TRP A 333 7.00 -11.93 32.28
C TRP A 333 7.84 -13.18 32.59
N PRO A 334 7.25 -14.40 32.54
CA PRO A 334 7.97 -15.65 32.70
C PRO A 334 9.15 -15.70 31.71
N SER A 335 10.34 -15.90 32.25
CA SER A 335 11.59 -15.85 31.48
C SER A 335 12.60 -16.85 32.02
N THR A 336 13.37 -17.47 31.12
CA THR A 336 14.49 -18.36 31.51
C THR A 336 15.84 -17.83 31.03
N ASN A 337 16.92 -18.36 31.63
CA ASN A 337 18.31 -18.12 31.22
C ASN A 337 18.86 -19.24 30.31
N ASP A 338 17.99 -20.16 29.83
CA ASP A 338 18.39 -21.11 28.78
C ASP A 338 18.89 -20.38 27.54
N LYS A 339 20.03 -20.82 27.01
CA LYS A 339 20.72 -20.18 25.88
C LYS A 339 19.83 -20.03 24.64
N ASN A 340 18.92 -20.97 24.39
CA ASN A 340 18.01 -20.93 23.25
C ASN A 340 16.90 -19.89 23.44
N ALA A 341 16.36 -19.78 24.65
CA ALA A 341 15.36 -18.77 24.98
C ALA A 341 15.96 -17.36 24.95
N VAL A 342 17.13 -17.16 25.56
CA VAL A 342 17.90 -15.90 25.49
C VAL A 342 18.12 -15.50 24.03
N ARG A 343 18.73 -16.38 23.22
CA ARG A 343 18.99 -16.13 21.80
C ARG A 343 17.71 -15.82 21.02
N ALA A 344 16.60 -16.50 21.30
CA ALA A 344 15.34 -16.25 20.60
C ALA A 344 14.75 -14.86 20.92
N ARG A 345 14.85 -14.39 22.17
CA ARG A 345 14.46 -13.02 22.55
C ARG A 345 15.35 -11.97 21.89
N ASP A 346 16.65 -12.22 21.84
CA ASP A 346 17.62 -11.30 21.24
C ASP A 346 17.46 -11.23 19.71
N ASN A 347 17.22 -12.37 19.04
CA ASN A 347 16.87 -12.44 17.62
C ASN A 347 15.61 -11.60 17.31
N ILE A 348 14.53 -11.72 18.10
CA ILE A 348 13.31 -10.91 17.90
C ILE A 348 13.63 -9.42 18.02
N ARG A 349 14.43 -9.02 19.01
CA ARG A 349 14.82 -7.61 19.20
C ARG A 349 15.57 -7.08 17.97
N GLN A 350 16.54 -7.86 17.48
CA GLN A 350 17.31 -7.54 16.28
C GLN A 350 16.44 -7.49 15.01
N GLU A 351 15.49 -8.42 14.85
CA GLU A 351 14.49 -8.39 13.75
C GLU A 351 13.72 -7.05 13.76
N TYR A 352 13.26 -6.58 14.92
CA TYR A 352 12.52 -5.30 15.03
C TYR A 352 13.41 -4.05 14.97
N GLU A 353 14.67 -4.11 15.41
CA GLU A 353 15.65 -3.03 15.23
C GLU A 353 15.93 -2.81 13.74
N HIS A 354 16.17 -3.89 12.99
CA HIS A 354 16.36 -3.83 11.55
C HIS A 354 15.11 -3.30 10.80
N LEU A 355 13.91 -3.75 11.17
CA LEU A 355 12.66 -3.22 10.61
C LEU A 355 12.51 -1.72 10.86
N LEU A 356 12.87 -1.24 12.05
CA LEU A 356 12.77 0.18 12.40
C LEU A 356 13.75 1.03 11.59
N GLU A 357 15.02 0.60 11.50
CA GLU A 357 16.05 1.25 10.69
C GLU A 357 15.62 1.33 9.22
N ARG A 358 15.10 0.23 8.67
CA ARG A 358 14.62 0.17 7.28
C ARG A 358 13.41 1.08 7.04
N ALA A 359 12.43 1.08 7.96
CA ALA A 359 11.29 1.99 7.88
C ALA A 359 11.73 3.46 7.99
N HIS A 360 12.75 3.78 8.80
CA HIS A 360 13.35 5.11 8.87
C HIS A 360 14.03 5.51 7.54
N ALA A 361 14.81 4.62 6.94
CA ALA A 361 15.46 4.87 5.64
C ALA A 361 14.44 5.13 4.53
N LEU A 362 13.39 4.29 4.42
CA LEU A 362 12.33 4.46 3.43
C LEU A 362 11.52 5.75 3.63
N VAL A 363 11.26 6.16 4.88
CA VAL A 363 10.66 7.47 5.17
C VAL A 363 11.56 8.60 4.66
N ALA A 364 12.87 8.57 4.93
CA ALA A 364 13.80 9.60 4.51
C ALA A 364 13.90 9.70 2.98
N GLN A 365 14.09 8.58 2.28
CA GLN A 365 14.10 8.51 0.82
C GLN A 365 12.79 9.04 0.21
N CYS A 366 11.63 8.70 0.80
CA CYS A 366 10.34 9.19 0.33
C CYS A 366 10.17 10.71 0.55
N GLN A 367 10.70 11.27 1.64
CA GLN A 367 10.72 12.72 1.86
C GLN A 367 11.64 13.44 0.86
N GLU A 368 12.80 12.87 0.56
CA GLU A 368 13.74 13.39 -0.43
C GLU A 368 13.14 13.38 -1.84
N ALA A 369 12.54 12.25 -2.25
CA ALA A 369 11.82 12.13 -3.52
C ALA A 369 10.71 13.18 -3.67
N ILE A 370 9.93 13.43 -2.62
CA ILE A 370 8.91 14.49 -2.62
C ILE A 370 9.55 15.87 -2.80
N ALA A 371 10.66 16.17 -2.11
CA ALA A 371 11.33 17.46 -2.23
C ALA A 371 11.93 17.68 -3.64
N VAL A 372 12.55 16.66 -4.22
CA VAL A 372 13.06 16.69 -5.60
C VAL A 372 11.92 16.90 -6.59
N LEU A 373 10.84 16.11 -6.51
CA LEU A 373 9.69 16.25 -7.41
C LEU A 373 9.03 17.64 -7.31
N MET A 374 8.90 18.20 -6.10
CA MET A 374 8.35 19.54 -5.90
C MET A 374 9.24 20.63 -6.53
N ASN A 375 10.56 20.53 -6.38
CA ASN A 375 11.50 21.47 -6.98
C ASN A 375 11.49 21.38 -8.52
N THR A 376 11.54 20.16 -9.08
CA THR A 376 11.42 19.91 -10.53
C THR A 376 10.10 20.45 -11.07
N THR A 377 8.98 20.20 -10.39
CA THR A 377 7.65 20.72 -10.75
C THR A 377 7.64 22.25 -10.80
N ALA A 378 8.19 22.92 -9.79
CA ALA A 378 8.26 24.38 -9.73
C ALA A 378 9.12 24.98 -10.88
N ILE A 379 10.23 24.32 -11.23
CA ILE A 379 11.07 24.71 -12.37
C ILE A 379 10.32 24.52 -13.70
N GLN A 380 9.61 23.41 -13.87
CA GLN A 380 8.82 23.17 -15.08
C GLN A 380 7.68 24.17 -15.25
N GLU A 381 6.94 24.48 -14.18
CA GLU A 381 5.84 25.43 -14.23
C GLU A 381 6.33 26.86 -14.51
N SER A 382 7.48 27.24 -13.93
CA SER A 382 8.18 28.48 -14.27
C SER A 382 8.54 28.55 -15.77
N ARG A 383 9.10 27.48 -16.34
CA ARG A 383 9.39 27.39 -17.79
C ARG A 383 8.13 27.53 -18.64
N LYS A 384 7.02 26.85 -18.29
CA LYS A 384 5.74 27.00 -19.00
C LYS A 384 5.21 28.44 -18.93
N GLY A 385 5.32 29.10 -17.78
CA GLY A 385 4.95 30.50 -17.61
C GLY A 385 5.76 31.45 -18.51
N ILE A 386 7.07 31.20 -18.63
CA ILE A 386 7.95 31.94 -19.55
C ILE A 386 7.52 31.71 -21.02
N GLU A 387 7.30 30.45 -21.42
CA GLU A 387 6.82 30.13 -22.78
C GLU A 387 5.46 30.78 -23.11
N GLN A 388 4.52 30.78 -22.16
CA GLN A 388 3.23 31.45 -22.32
C GLN A 388 3.39 32.96 -22.47
N SER A 389 4.27 33.57 -21.68
CA SER A 389 4.63 34.99 -21.79
C SER A 389 5.24 35.32 -23.16
N GLU A 390 6.12 34.47 -23.70
CA GLU A 390 6.65 34.64 -25.06
C GLU A 390 5.58 34.51 -26.14
N ARG A 391 4.65 33.55 -26.01
CA ARG A 391 3.52 33.39 -26.94
C ARG A 391 2.61 34.62 -26.90
N MET A 392 2.34 35.15 -25.69
CA MET A 392 1.58 36.39 -25.51
C MET A 392 2.30 37.61 -26.11
N LYS A 393 3.63 37.70 -25.97
CA LYS A 393 4.45 38.74 -26.63
C LYS A 393 4.36 38.67 -28.15
N LYS A 394 4.42 37.47 -28.74
CA LYS A 394 4.26 37.25 -30.19
C LYS A 394 2.86 37.66 -30.67
N LEU A 395 1.80 37.30 -29.93
CA LEU A 395 0.43 37.73 -30.20
C LEU A 395 0.25 39.25 -30.11
N ALA A 396 0.78 39.89 -29.07
CA ALA A 396 0.73 41.34 -28.89
C ALA A 396 1.47 42.09 -30.01
N MET A 397 2.63 41.57 -30.46
CA MET A 397 3.37 42.13 -31.60
C MET A 397 2.58 42.03 -32.91
N LEU A 398 1.92 40.91 -33.17
CA LEU A 398 1.02 40.77 -34.32
C LEU A 398 -0.15 41.77 -34.23
N ALA A 399 -0.80 41.89 -33.07
CA ALA A 399 -1.89 42.85 -32.87
C ALA A 399 -1.45 44.30 -33.09
N LEU A 400 -0.24 44.68 -32.64
CA LEU A 400 0.33 46.02 -32.85
C LEU A 400 0.53 46.35 -34.33
N ILE A 401 0.90 45.36 -35.16
CA ILE A 401 1.09 45.54 -36.61
C ILE A 401 -0.26 45.56 -37.34
N PHE A 402 -1.14 44.60 -37.04
CA PHE A 402 -2.38 44.41 -37.80
C PHE A 402 -3.52 45.34 -37.40
N ALA A 403 -3.62 45.81 -36.15
CA ALA A 403 -4.72 46.69 -35.74
C ALA A 403 -4.68 48.08 -36.43
N PRO A 404 -3.54 48.80 -36.50
CA PRO A 404 -3.47 50.06 -37.25
C PRO A 404 -3.65 49.85 -38.76
N LEU A 405 -3.15 48.74 -39.30
CA LEU A 405 -3.30 48.41 -40.72
C LEU A 405 -4.76 48.12 -41.09
N ALA A 406 -5.48 47.35 -40.26
CA ALA A 406 -6.90 47.08 -40.42
C ALA A 406 -7.77 48.33 -40.25
N PHE A 407 -7.38 49.25 -39.35
CA PHE A 407 -8.03 50.55 -39.22
C PHE A 407 -7.83 51.42 -40.48
N ALA A 408 -6.60 51.49 -41.00
CA ALA A 408 -6.31 52.23 -42.22
C ALA A 408 -7.04 51.65 -43.44
N THR A 409 -7.03 50.33 -43.62
CA THR A 409 -7.78 49.69 -44.72
C THR A 409 -9.29 49.84 -44.54
N SER A 410 -9.81 49.88 -43.32
CA SER A 410 -11.21 50.21 -43.06
C SER A 410 -11.57 51.62 -43.58
N ILE A 411 -10.77 52.65 -43.22
CA ILE A 411 -10.97 54.03 -43.71
C ILE A 411 -10.97 54.09 -45.24
N PHE A 412 -10.03 53.40 -45.91
CA PHE A 412 -9.94 53.42 -47.38
C PHE A 412 -10.94 52.48 -48.08
N SER A 413 -11.58 51.56 -47.37
CA SER A 413 -12.61 50.64 -47.87
C SER A 413 -14.02 51.21 -47.70
N MET A 414 -14.22 52.11 -46.74
CA MET A 414 -15.46 52.87 -46.62
C MET A 414 -15.64 53.79 -47.84
N ASN A 415 -16.75 53.65 -48.55
CA ASN A 415 -17.13 54.50 -49.67
C ASN A 415 -17.58 55.89 -49.19
N VAL A 416 -16.64 56.68 -48.69
CA VAL A 416 -16.82 58.10 -48.36
C VAL A 416 -16.81 58.90 -49.67
N VAL A 417 -17.90 59.63 -49.94
CA VAL A 417 -18.15 60.27 -51.23
C VAL A 417 -17.10 61.36 -51.51
N GLU A 418 -16.73 62.14 -50.49
CA GLU A 418 -15.75 63.23 -50.57
C GLU A 418 -14.34 62.74 -50.97
N LEU A 419 -13.94 61.53 -50.57
CA LEU A 419 -12.65 60.93 -50.95
C LEU A 419 -12.61 60.50 -52.42
N GLN A 420 -13.77 60.17 -53.01
CA GLN A 420 -13.86 59.87 -54.45
C GLN A 420 -13.76 61.14 -55.30
N GLU A 421 -14.19 62.29 -54.80
CA GLU A 421 -14.05 63.58 -55.49
C GLU A 421 -12.60 64.04 -55.56
N LEU A 422 -11.84 63.94 -54.46
CA LEU A 422 -10.41 64.29 -54.45
C LEU A 422 -9.60 63.44 -55.47
N ARG A 423 -9.97 62.16 -55.63
CA ARG A 423 -9.37 61.24 -56.60
C ARG A 423 -9.68 61.63 -58.05
N ARG A 424 -10.81 62.32 -58.32
CA ARG A 424 -11.11 62.89 -59.64
C ARG A 424 -10.26 64.13 -59.91
N THR A 425 -9.99 64.97 -58.91
CA THR A 425 -9.15 66.17 -59.06
C THR A 425 -7.71 65.83 -59.41
N VAL A 426 -7.05 64.94 -58.65
CA VAL A 426 -5.64 64.55 -58.91
C VAL A 426 -5.48 63.82 -60.26
N ARG A 427 -6.48 63.01 -60.66
CA ARG A 427 -6.48 62.36 -61.98
C ARG A 427 -6.80 63.36 -63.11
N GLY A 428 -7.45 64.49 -62.81
CA GLY A 428 -7.69 65.59 -63.74
C GLY A 428 -6.43 66.40 -64.08
N GLU A 429 -5.49 66.56 -63.14
CA GLU A 429 -4.24 67.28 -63.39
C GLU A 429 -3.28 66.50 -64.30
N TYR A 430 -3.24 65.16 -64.17
CA TYR A 430 -2.43 64.27 -65.03
C TYR A 430 -2.84 64.22 -66.51
N HIS A 431 -3.91 64.92 -66.91
CA HIS A 431 -4.32 65.09 -68.31
C HIS A 431 -4.15 66.52 -68.84
N ARG A 432 -3.52 67.44 -68.09
CA ARG A 432 -3.26 68.82 -68.54
C ARG A 432 -1.79 69.18 -68.81
N ALA A 433 -0.84 68.35 -68.39
CA ALA A 433 0.60 68.57 -68.64
C ALA A 433 1.15 67.69 -69.76
N GLY A 434 0.62 67.84 -70.98
CA GLY A 434 1.13 67.15 -72.17
C GLY A 434 2.36 67.86 -72.76
N GLY A 435 3.57 67.38 -72.43
CA GLY A 435 4.82 67.88 -73.01
C GLY A 435 5.96 66.85 -72.99
N ARG A 436 6.31 66.29 -74.15
CA ARG A 436 7.54 65.48 -74.36
C ARG A 436 8.68 66.39 -74.86
N PRO A 437 9.92 65.89 -75.01
CA PRO A 437 10.85 65.63 -73.91
C PRO A 437 12.18 66.38 -74.11
N ARG A 438 13.03 66.49 -73.08
CA ARG A 438 14.45 66.84 -73.27
C ARG A 438 15.37 65.84 -72.58
N THR A 439 16.17 65.18 -73.41
CA THR A 439 17.24 64.24 -73.03
C THR A 439 18.50 65.00 -72.64
N VAL A 440 18.90 64.93 -71.37
CA VAL A 440 20.30 65.07 -70.93
C VAL A 440 20.50 64.18 -69.70
N GLY A 441 21.40 63.19 -69.78
CA GLY A 441 21.89 62.47 -68.60
C GLY A 441 23.03 63.23 -67.93
N PRO A 442 23.41 62.87 -66.70
CA PRO A 442 24.53 61.93 -66.62
C PRO A 442 24.32 60.79 -65.62
N ALA A 443 25.24 59.82 -65.69
CA ALA A 443 25.20 58.58 -64.93
C ALA A 443 25.42 58.77 -63.42
N PHE A 444 24.77 57.92 -62.63
CA PHE A 444 25.24 57.52 -61.31
C PHE A 444 25.21 55.99 -61.21
N HIS A 445 26.25 55.43 -60.60
CA HIS A 445 26.40 53.99 -60.41
C HIS A 445 25.33 53.44 -59.46
N ALA A 446 24.77 52.28 -59.80
CA ALA A 446 23.99 51.45 -58.88
C ALA A 446 24.83 50.22 -58.51
N GLU A 447 25.11 50.04 -57.21
CA GLU A 447 25.53 48.75 -56.68
C GLU A 447 24.29 47.86 -56.47
N PRO A 448 24.35 46.56 -56.79
CA PRO A 448 23.23 45.65 -56.58
C PRO A 448 23.15 45.21 -55.11
N VAL A 449 22.02 45.50 -54.46
CA VAL A 449 21.64 44.85 -53.19
C VAL A 449 21.33 43.38 -53.47
N GLY A 450 21.99 42.49 -52.74
CA GLY A 450 21.83 41.03 -52.88
C GLY A 450 20.45 40.54 -52.48
N ASP A 451 19.94 39.57 -53.25
CA ASP A 451 18.60 39.01 -53.12
C ASP A 451 18.44 38.11 -51.87
N VAL A 452 17.30 38.22 -51.19
CA VAL A 452 16.97 37.36 -50.03
C VAL A 452 16.13 36.18 -50.51
N SER A 453 16.79 35.14 -51.01
CA SER A 453 16.13 33.96 -51.60
C SER A 453 16.72 32.61 -51.14
N ASP A 454 16.95 32.43 -49.83
CA ASP A 454 17.46 31.16 -49.25
C ASP A 454 16.70 30.66 -48.01
N ALA A 455 15.47 31.14 -47.76
CA ALA A 455 14.71 30.85 -46.54
C ALA A 455 13.40 30.05 -46.72
N VAL A 456 13.15 29.44 -47.90
CA VAL A 456 11.85 28.80 -48.23
C VAL A 456 11.97 27.31 -48.67
N MET A 457 13.17 26.75 -48.84
CA MET A 457 13.37 25.37 -49.33
C MET A 457 13.99 24.40 -48.30
N ALA A 458 13.38 24.29 -47.12
CA ALA A 458 13.80 23.33 -46.09
C ALA A 458 12.62 22.66 -45.34
N LEU A 459 11.51 22.33 -46.02
CA LEU A 459 10.37 21.62 -45.44
C LEU A 459 9.75 20.56 -46.38
N ALA A 460 10.56 19.64 -46.90
CA ALA A 460 10.06 18.42 -47.57
C ALA A 460 11.12 17.30 -47.67
N ARG A 461 11.03 16.30 -46.78
CA ARG A 461 11.28 14.85 -47.03
C ARG A 461 11.25 14.08 -45.70
N GLY A 462 10.20 13.28 -45.51
CA GLY A 462 10.20 12.22 -44.49
C GLY A 462 10.81 10.92 -45.04
N GLY A 463 11.06 9.95 -44.17
CA GLY A 463 11.49 8.61 -44.57
C GLY A 463 12.17 7.82 -43.44
N GLN A 464 11.40 7.00 -42.71
CA GLN A 464 11.96 5.80 -42.07
C GLN A 464 12.30 4.76 -43.16
N PRO A 465 13.17 3.77 -42.88
CA PRO A 465 12.62 2.47 -42.42
C PRO A 465 13.47 1.69 -41.40
N LEU A 466 12.75 1.00 -40.51
CA LEU A 466 12.93 -0.39 -40.01
C LEU A 466 14.32 -1.08 -40.03
N MET A 467 14.80 -1.45 -38.83
CA MET A 467 15.47 -2.72 -38.45
C MET A 467 15.19 -2.89 -36.93
N LYS A 468 14.17 -3.62 -36.46
CA LYS A 468 14.14 -5.09 -36.24
C LYS A 468 15.47 -5.69 -35.75
N GLY A 469 15.62 -5.77 -34.43
CA GLY A 469 16.54 -6.67 -33.72
C GLY A 469 15.81 -7.25 -32.50
N SER A 470 15.47 -8.54 -32.54
CA SER A 470 14.59 -9.19 -31.57
C SER A 470 15.35 -9.83 -30.42
N ALA A 471 15.03 -9.44 -29.18
CA ALA A 471 15.31 -10.25 -28.00
C ALA A 471 14.09 -11.12 -27.68
N VAL A 472 14.25 -12.44 -27.78
CA VAL A 472 13.25 -13.41 -27.29
C VAL A 472 13.93 -14.29 -26.26
N VAL A 473 13.53 -14.10 -25.00
CA VAL A 473 13.78 -15.05 -23.92
C VAL A 473 12.84 -16.24 -24.14
N PHE A 474 13.36 -17.46 -24.04
CA PHE A 474 12.53 -18.65 -23.88
C PHE A 474 12.48 -19.07 -22.42
N ASP A 475 11.28 -19.43 -21.98
CA ASP A 475 10.91 -19.83 -20.64
C ASP A 475 10.46 -21.31 -20.64
N CYS A 476 10.55 -21.96 -19.49
CA CYS A 476 9.91 -23.23 -19.10
C CYS A 476 10.04 -24.50 -19.98
N VAL A 477 10.77 -25.48 -19.45
CA VAL A 477 10.45 -26.94 -19.39
C VAL A 477 11.00 -27.38 -18.01
N ARG A 478 10.28 -27.85 -16.98
CA ARG A 478 8.98 -28.53 -16.76
C ARG A 478 8.94 -30.02 -17.15
N ASP A 479 8.78 -30.85 -16.12
CA ASP A 479 8.66 -32.32 -16.09
C ASP A 479 9.99 -33.05 -16.44
N VAL A 480 10.54 -33.93 -15.60
CA VAL A 480 10.25 -35.39 -15.41
C VAL A 480 11.22 -35.87 -14.29
N ALA A 481 10.98 -36.83 -13.37
CA ALA A 481 9.92 -37.84 -13.15
C ALA A 481 9.77 -38.20 -11.64
N TYR A 482 9.03 -39.29 -11.34
CA TYR A 482 8.94 -40.00 -10.04
C TYR A 482 10.24 -40.67 -9.58
N ALA A 483 10.32 -40.94 -8.26
CA ALA A 483 10.97 -42.15 -7.72
C ALA A 483 10.30 -42.57 -6.39
N GLU A 484 9.67 -43.74 -6.36
CA GLU A 484 9.50 -44.51 -5.11
C GLU A 484 10.85 -45.10 -4.72
N ILE A 485 11.24 -45.00 -3.44
CA ILE A 485 12.13 -45.98 -2.81
C ILE A 485 11.61 -46.21 -1.38
N ASP A 486 11.03 -47.39 -1.19
CA ASP A 486 10.80 -48.03 0.11
C ASP A 486 12.11 -48.74 0.57
N VAL A 487 12.06 -49.34 1.76
CA VAL A 487 12.97 -50.35 2.35
C VAL A 487 13.88 -49.87 3.51
N SER A 488 13.66 -50.56 4.64
CA SER A 488 14.42 -50.72 5.91
C SER A 488 14.51 -49.53 6.86
#